data_AF-A0A1W0E429-F1
#
_entry.id   AF-A0A1W0E429-F1
#
_cell.length_a   1.000
_cell.length_b   1.000
_cell.length_c   1.000
_cell.angle_alpha   90.00
_cell.angle_beta   90.00
_cell.angle_gamma   90.00
#
_symmetry.space_group_name_H-M   'P 1'
#
loop_
_entity.id
_entity.type
_entity.pdbx_description
1 polymer ?
#
loop_
_entity_poly.entity_id
_entity_poly.type
_entity_poly.pdbx_seq_one_letter_code
_entity_poly.pdbx_strand_id
1 'polypeptide(L)'
;MCKSTDTVHKPVPINRYVIFRNEEIYYEGRIVDVLSDGNKTLYSIVSFATFEYFRVTEHDLVAQTSLESKRKFRPSHICGNFTNLKMPSVLKNRLRADKDFCTVNYNDFRRNQNVIEVLKNYNFSKKTVFDVIQEFAEFFKTNSLIYEINEMQEVVDGFVCLFNVFLPTALLYEKEKGFLELGMDFSTETDYTKIFGPVHLLRLLYFIQKNNERFNDDQYVQLVLSDYTVYLVDFLNFKYHDYFYN
;
A
#
# COMPACT_ATOMS: atom_id res chain seq x y z
N MET A 1 3.29 53.91 0.49
CA MET A 1 2.33 52.87 0.07
C MET A 1 3.09 51.57 -0.11
N CYS A 2 3.13 50.72 0.91
CA CYS A 2 3.66 49.36 0.80
C CYS A 2 2.59 48.50 0.12
N LYS A 3 2.90 47.97 -1.06
CA LYS A 3 2.11 46.88 -1.65
C LYS A 3 2.47 45.62 -0.86
N SER A 4 1.57 45.13 -0.01
CA SER A 4 1.63 43.75 0.46
C SER A 4 1.42 42.88 -0.78
N THR A 5 2.47 42.20 -1.21
CA THR A 5 2.31 41.04 -2.08
C THR A 5 1.72 39.94 -1.21
N ASP A 6 0.40 39.90 -1.11
CA ASP A 6 -0.30 38.74 -0.58
C ASP A 6 0.04 37.57 -1.50
N THR A 7 1.04 36.78 -1.11
CA THR A 7 1.32 35.49 -1.71
C THR A 7 0.11 34.62 -1.43
N VAL A 8 -0.81 34.54 -2.40
CA VAL A 8 -1.96 33.66 -2.33
C VAL A 8 -1.44 32.24 -2.16
N HIS A 9 -1.55 31.71 -0.95
CA HIS A 9 -1.15 30.35 -0.62
C HIS A 9 -2.01 29.39 -1.45
N LYS A 10 -1.42 28.70 -2.42
CA LYS A 10 -2.14 27.68 -3.19
C LYS A 10 -2.35 26.46 -2.29
N PRO A 11 -3.58 25.94 -2.15
CA PRO A 11 -3.83 24.74 -1.36
C PRO A 11 -3.00 23.56 -1.85
N VAL A 12 -2.57 22.70 -0.93
CA VAL A 12 -1.92 21.44 -1.29
C VAL A 12 -2.94 20.54 -2.02
N PRO A 13 -2.62 20.00 -3.21
CA PRO A 13 -3.56 19.17 -3.96
C PRO A 13 -4.02 17.91 -3.22
N ILE A 14 -5.21 17.42 -3.58
CA ILE A 14 -5.70 16.09 -3.18
C ILE A 14 -4.71 15.02 -3.66
N ASN A 15 -4.67 13.91 -2.92
CA ASN A 15 -3.79 12.75 -3.08
C ASN A 15 -2.33 12.97 -2.71
N ARG A 16 -1.93 14.19 -2.34
CA ARG A 16 -0.58 14.45 -1.85
C ARG A 16 -0.34 13.77 -0.51
N TYR A 17 0.82 13.13 -0.38
CA TYR A 17 1.33 12.66 0.90
C TYR A 17 1.88 13.84 1.67
N VAL A 18 1.57 13.92 2.96
CA VAL A 18 1.91 15.05 3.82
C VAL A 18 2.28 14.57 5.22
N ILE A 19 3.06 15.38 5.93
CA ILE A 19 3.18 15.28 7.38
C ILE A 19 2.26 16.34 7.98
N PHE A 20 1.46 15.94 8.96
CA PHE A 20 0.57 16.83 9.67
C PHE A 20 0.73 16.65 11.18
N ARG A 21 0.44 17.71 11.92
CA ARG A 21 0.39 17.71 13.37
C ARG A 21 -1.05 17.56 13.83
N ASN A 22 -1.30 16.70 14.78
CA ASN A 22 -2.52 16.68 15.56
C ASN A 22 -2.14 16.70 17.04
N GLU A 23 -2.57 17.73 17.75
CA GLU A 23 -2.10 18.04 19.11
C GLU A 23 -0.56 18.19 19.14
N GLU A 24 0.13 17.39 19.96
CA GLU A 24 1.61 17.40 20.08
C GLU A 24 2.28 16.31 19.23
N ILE A 25 1.51 15.54 18.47
CA ILE A 25 2.00 14.37 17.72
C ILE A 25 1.99 14.66 16.21
N TYR A 26 3.09 14.27 15.55
CA TYR A 26 3.20 14.31 14.09
C TYR A 26 2.80 12.98 13.49
N TYR A 27 2.13 13.04 12.34
CA TYR A 27 1.66 11.90 11.57
C TYR A 27 2.00 12.09 10.10
N GLU A 28 2.14 10.98 9.38
CA GLU A 28 2.14 10.98 7.92
C GLU A 28 0.77 10.53 7.42
N GLY A 29 0.35 11.04 6.26
CA GLY A 29 -0.92 10.68 5.66
C GLY A 29 -1.10 11.19 4.24
N ARG A 30 -2.26 10.91 3.63
CA ARG A 30 -2.64 11.41 2.31
C ARG A 30 -3.83 12.37 2.41
N ILE A 31 -3.76 13.51 1.72
CA ILE A 31 -4.91 14.41 1.58
C ILE A 31 -5.97 13.72 0.73
N VAL A 32 -7.17 13.53 1.28
CA VAL A 32 -8.31 12.93 0.57
C VAL A 32 -9.33 13.96 0.11
N ASP A 33 -9.38 15.12 0.76
CA ASP A 33 -10.30 16.20 0.44
C ASP A 33 -9.77 17.56 0.93
N VAL A 34 -10.16 18.63 0.25
CA VAL A 34 -9.79 20.01 0.57
C VAL A 34 -11.05 20.87 0.57
N LEU A 35 -11.40 21.40 1.74
CA LEU A 35 -12.56 22.25 1.94
C LEU A 35 -12.12 23.69 2.20
N SER A 36 -12.85 24.65 1.63
CA SER A 36 -12.68 26.07 1.91
C SER A 36 -13.78 26.53 2.85
N ASP A 37 -13.40 27.02 4.03
CA ASP A 37 -14.30 27.61 5.02
C ASP A 37 -13.93 29.10 5.19
N GLY A 38 -14.44 29.93 4.28
CA GLY A 38 -14.10 31.34 4.19
C GLY A 38 -12.62 31.56 3.86
N ASN A 39 -11.87 32.13 4.82
CA ASN A 39 -10.43 32.38 4.67
C ASN A 39 -9.55 31.21 5.13
N LYS A 40 -10.13 30.07 5.55
CA LYS A 40 -9.37 28.92 6.03
C LYS A 40 -9.44 27.77 5.05
N THR A 41 -8.30 27.14 4.80
CA THR A 41 -8.22 25.87 4.09
C THR A 41 -8.22 24.74 5.11
N LEU A 42 -9.19 23.83 5.00
CA LEU A 42 -9.31 22.63 5.80
C LEU A 42 -8.95 21.41 4.95
N TYR A 43 -8.06 20.57 5.47
CA TYR A 43 -7.62 19.35 4.83
C TYR A 43 -8.20 18.14 5.55
N SER A 44 -8.83 17.24 4.80
CA SER A 44 -9.14 15.90 5.27
C SER A 44 -7.99 14.99 4.89
N ILE A 45 -7.37 14.33 5.88
CA ILE A 45 -6.16 13.52 5.70
C ILE A 45 -6.41 12.13 6.26
N VAL A 46 -6.13 11.08 5.49
CA VAL A 46 -6.06 9.73 6.02
C VAL A 46 -4.69 9.50 6.64
N SER A 47 -4.64 9.16 7.94
CA SER A 47 -3.39 8.88 8.64
C SER A 47 -2.85 7.50 8.29
N PHE A 48 -1.56 7.40 8.02
CA PHE A 48 -0.87 6.13 7.79
C PHE A 48 -0.63 5.31 9.06
N ALA A 49 -0.64 5.96 10.22
CA ALA A 49 -0.53 5.28 11.51
C ALA A 49 -1.84 4.60 11.92
N THR A 50 -2.99 5.23 11.63
CA THR A 50 -4.30 4.75 12.11
C THR A 50 -5.23 4.24 11.01
N PHE A 51 -5.05 4.70 9.77
CA PHE A 51 -6.02 4.64 8.66
C PHE A 51 -7.37 5.29 8.99
N GLU A 52 -7.35 6.30 9.86
CA GLU A 52 -8.51 7.14 10.19
C GLU A 52 -8.35 8.53 9.57
N TYR A 53 -9.47 9.24 9.43
CA TYR A 53 -9.52 10.57 8.85
C TYR A 53 -9.32 11.64 9.93
N PHE A 54 -8.40 12.56 9.66
CA PHE A 54 -8.14 13.75 10.46
C PHE A 54 -8.55 14.99 9.67
N ARG A 55 -9.08 15.99 10.39
CA ARG A 55 -9.33 17.32 9.83
C ARG A 55 -8.33 18.28 10.41
N VAL A 56 -7.50 18.88 9.57
CA VAL A 56 -6.44 19.78 9.99
C VAL A 56 -6.44 21.06 9.17
N THR A 57 -5.86 22.12 9.72
CA THR A 57 -5.71 23.39 9.01
C THR A 57 -4.38 23.45 8.27
N GLU A 58 -4.21 24.45 7.40
CA GLU A 58 -2.91 24.71 6.75
C GLU A 58 -1.76 24.93 7.74
N HIS A 59 -2.01 25.44 8.95
CA HIS A 59 -0.99 25.65 9.99
C HIS A 59 -0.53 24.35 10.65
N ASP A 60 -1.33 23.29 10.54
CA ASP A 60 -1.03 21.98 11.09
C ASP A 60 -0.33 21.09 10.07
N LEU A 61 -0.34 21.48 8.80
CA LEU A 61 0.51 20.86 7.79
C LEU A 61 1.95 21.30 8.01
N VAL A 62 2.85 20.32 8.04
CA VAL A 62 4.27 20.63 7.91
C VAL A 62 4.50 21.00 6.45
N ALA A 63 4.69 22.29 6.19
CA ALA A 63 5.08 22.81 4.88
C ALA A 63 6.44 22.19 4.48
N GLN A 64 6.41 21.04 3.78
CA GLN A 64 7.62 20.31 3.44
C GLN A 64 8.32 20.93 2.23
N THR A 65 9.64 21.05 2.31
CA THR A 65 10.52 21.08 1.13
C THR A 65 11.78 20.20 1.25
N SER A 66 11.98 19.38 2.29
CA SER A 66 13.24 18.61 2.45
C SER A 66 13.14 17.22 3.10
N LEU A 67 14.01 16.29 2.65
CA LEU A 67 14.24 14.96 3.26
C LEU A 67 14.54 15.04 4.75
N GLU A 68 15.23 16.10 5.17
CA GLU A 68 15.58 16.38 6.56
C GLU A 68 14.34 16.63 7.42
N SER A 69 13.33 17.31 6.87
CA SER A 69 12.05 17.51 7.55
C SER A 69 11.31 16.18 7.73
N LYS A 70 11.30 15.33 6.70
CA LYS A 70 10.72 13.97 6.81
C LYS A 70 11.40 13.15 7.91
N ARG A 71 12.74 13.24 8.03
CA ARG A 71 13.50 12.57 9.09
C ARG A 71 13.23 13.16 10.48
N LYS A 72 13.14 14.49 10.59
CA LYS A 72 12.92 15.20 11.85
C LYS A 72 11.53 14.96 12.44
N PHE A 73 10.52 14.92 11.59
CA PHE A 73 9.12 14.73 11.99
C PHE A 73 8.64 13.30 11.78
N ARG A 74 9.55 12.35 11.48
CA ARG A 74 9.22 10.95 11.25
C ARG A 74 8.62 10.40 12.55
N PRO A 75 7.32 10.06 12.55
CA PRO A 75 6.65 9.52 13.74
C PRO A 75 7.24 8.17 14.15
N SER A 76 7.91 7.49 13.21
CA SER A 76 8.51 6.19 13.40
C SER A 76 9.50 6.16 14.57
N HIS A 77 10.31 7.18 14.82
CA HIS A 77 11.20 7.16 15.99
C HIS A 77 10.49 7.27 17.35
N ILE A 78 9.24 7.76 17.39
CA ILE A 78 8.49 7.99 18.63
C ILE A 78 7.49 6.84 18.91
N CYS A 79 6.93 6.24 17.86
CA CYS A 79 5.96 5.16 17.95
C CYS A 79 6.62 3.79 17.78
N GLY A 80 7.47 3.39 18.74
CA GLY A 80 8.27 2.15 18.77
C GLY A 80 7.49 0.83 18.72
N ASN A 81 6.60 0.66 17.75
CA ASN A 81 5.78 -0.50 17.48
C ASN A 81 5.58 -0.66 15.97
N PHE A 82 6.69 -0.83 15.25
CA PHE A 82 6.75 -1.08 13.80
C PHE A 82 6.08 -2.41 13.40
N THR A 83 5.82 -3.27 14.40
CA THR A 83 5.17 -4.58 14.29
C THR A 83 3.71 -4.56 13.93
N ASN A 84 3.03 -3.43 14.14
CA ASN A 84 1.59 -3.35 14.02
C ASN A 84 1.18 -2.29 13.00
N LEU A 85 1.73 -2.42 11.79
CA LEU A 85 1.18 -1.76 10.62
C LEU A 85 -0.31 -2.05 10.54
N LYS A 86 -1.13 -1.01 10.68
CA LYS A 86 -2.58 -1.16 10.53
C LYS A 86 -2.89 -1.39 9.06
N MET A 87 -4.03 -2.04 8.81
CA MET A 87 -4.57 -2.23 7.48
C MET A 87 -6.04 -1.82 7.54
N PRO A 88 -6.54 -1.03 6.57
CA PRO A 88 -7.95 -0.64 6.48
C PRO A 88 -8.88 -1.84 6.63
N SER A 89 -10.01 -1.62 7.32
CA SER A 89 -11.01 -2.67 7.56
C SER A 89 -11.51 -3.29 6.27
N VAL A 90 -11.67 -2.50 5.22
CA VAL A 90 -12.10 -2.96 3.89
C VAL A 90 -11.13 -3.97 3.27
N LEU A 91 -9.82 -3.72 3.36
CA LEU A 91 -8.79 -4.63 2.87
C LEU A 91 -8.68 -5.89 3.75
N LYS A 92 -8.79 -5.74 5.08
CA LYS A 92 -8.85 -6.90 6.00
C LYS A 92 -10.05 -7.80 5.72
N ASN A 93 -11.21 -7.21 5.46
CA ASN A 93 -12.42 -7.97 5.11
C ASN A 93 -12.26 -8.65 3.76
N ARG A 94 -11.57 -8.02 2.81
CA ARG A 94 -11.24 -8.64 1.52
C ARG A 94 -10.36 -9.89 1.68
N LEU A 95 -9.34 -9.85 2.54
CA LEU A 95 -8.52 -11.03 2.87
C LEU A 95 -9.33 -12.16 3.52
N ARG A 96 -10.32 -11.83 4.37
CA ARG A 96 -11.21 -12.84 4.96
C ARG A 96 -12.09 -13.49 3.90
N ALA A 97 -12.74 -12.68 3.06
CA ALA A 97 -13.59 -13.18 1.98
C ALA A 97 -12.80 -14.05 0.99
N ASP A 98 -11.56 -13.66 0.69
CA ASP A 98 -10.63 -14.44 -0.14
C ASP A 98 -10.29 -15.81 0.49
N LYS A 99 -9.98 -15.84 1.79
CA LYS A 99 -9.77 -17.10 2.52
C LYS A 99 -11.00 -18.01 2.49
N ASP A 100 -12.17 -17.45 2.76
CA ASP A 100 -13.43 -18.21 2.80
C ASP A 100 -13.75 -18.79 1.41
N PHE A 101 -13.59 -17.99 0.36
CA PHE A 101 -13.76 -18.42 -1.02
C PHE A 101 -12.80 -19.56 -1.39
N CYS A 102 -11.50 -19.42 -1.09
CA CYS A 102 -10.51 -20.47 -1.35
C CYS A 102 -10.83 -21.79 -0.64
N THR A 103 -11.41 -21.70 0.55
CA THR A 103 -11.73 -22.88 1.38
C THR A 103 -12.93 -23.65 0.82
N VAL A 104 -13.93 -22.95 0.27
CA VAL A 104 -15.18 -23.55 -0.21
C VAL A 104 -15.08 -24.02 -1.67
N ASN A 105 -14.54 -23.20 -2.57
CA ASN A 105 -14.74 -23.38 -4.01
C ASN A 105 -13.68 -24.23 -4.73
N TYR A 106 -12.50 -24.47 -4.13
CA TYR A 106 -11.43 -25.23 -4.79
C TYR A 106 -11.70 -26.72 -4.98
N ASN A 107 -12.69 -27.28 -4.30
CA ASN A 107 -13.13 -28.66 -4.56
C ASN A 107 -13.87 -28.78 -5.90
N ASP A 108 -14.53 -27.72 -6.37
CA ASP A 108 -15.25 -27.71 -7.66
C ASP A 108 -14.32 -27.38 -8.84
N PHE A 109 -13.29 -26.55 -8.63
CA PHE A 109 -12.31 -26.21 -9.69
C PHE A 109 -11.51 -27.43 -10.18
N ARG A 110 -11.29 -28.45 -9.34
CA ARG A 110 -10.59 -29.68 -9.72
C ARG A 110 -11.29 -30.48 -10.82
N ARG A 111 -12.58 -30.23 -11.09
CA ARG A 111 -13.37 -31.11 -11.94
C ARG A 111 -13.35 -30.78 -13.42
N ASN A 112 -13.02 -29.57 -13.89
CA ASN A 112 -13.30 -29.22 -15.31
C ASN A 112 -12.54 -28.04 -15.97
N GLN A 113 -11.44 -27.47 -15.44
CA GLN A 113 -10.87 -26.23 -16.04
C GLN A 113 -9.34 -26.15 -16.06
N ASN A 114 -8.81 -25.44 -17.06
CA ASN A 114 -7.39 -25.05 -17.14
C ASN A 114 -7.05 -24.13 -15.95
N VAL A 115 -5.98 -24.45 -15.22
CA VAL A 115 -5.53 -23.74 -14.01
C VAL A 115 -5.38 -22.23 -14.25
N ILE A 116 -4.89 -21.84 -15.43
CA ILE A 116 -4.71 -20.43 -15.80
C ILE A 116 -6.04 -19.71 -15.98
N GLU A 117 -7.06 -20.38 -16.54
CA GLU A 117 -8.40 -19.80 -16.68
C GLU A 117 -9.10 -19.66 -15.34
N VAL A 118 -8.92 -20.63 -14.44
CA VAL A 118 -9.43 -20.54 -13.07
C VAL A 118 -8.80 -19.36 -12.33
N LEU A 119 -7.49 -19.17 -12.43
CA LEU A 119 -6.81 -18.01 -11.82
C LEU A 119 -7.31 -16.67 -12.38
N LYS A 120 -7.57 -16.60 -13.70
CA LYS A 120 -8.13 -15.41 -14.34
C LYS A 120 -9.57 -15.13 -13.89
N ASN A 121 -10.39 -16.17 -13.72
CA ASN A 121 -11.76 -16.05 -13.23
C ASN A 121 -11.81 -15.77 -11.70
N TYR A 122 -10.80 -16.24 -10.97
CA TYR A 122 -10.59 -15.97 -9.54
C TYR A 122 -10.21 -14.52 -9.29
N ASN A 123 -9.40 -13.95 -10.18
CA ASN A 123 -9.03 -12.56 -10.14
C ASN A 123 -10.22 -11.68 -10.53
N PHE A 124 -10.85 -11.08 -9.52
CA PHE A 124 -11.87 -10.05 -9.68
C PHE A 124 -11.37 -8.85 -10.48
N SER A 125 -10.05 -8.66 -10.62
CA SER A 125 -9.47 -7.64 -11.50
C SER A 125 -8.70 -8.28 -12.64
N LYS A 126 -8.77 -7.66 -13.83
CA LYS A 126 -7.90 -8.02 -14.96
C LYS A 126 -6.44 -7.59 -14.75
N LYS A 127 -6.14 -6.88 -13.66
CA LYS A 127 -4.80 -6.39 -13.32
C LYS A 127 -3.98 -7.47 -12.64
N THR A 128 -2.72 -7.58 -13.06
CA THR A 128 -1.73 -8.44 -12.42
C THR A 128 -1.08 -7.71 -11.23
N VAL A 129 -0.37 -8.45 -10.36
CA VAL A 129 0.45 -7.85 -9.30
C VAL A 129 1.45 -6.86 -9.88
N PHE A 130 2.09 -7.21 -11.00
CA PHE A 130 3.02 -6.33 -11.70
C PHE A 130 2.38 -5.00 -12.11
N ASP A 131 1.19 -5.05 -12.72
CA ASP A 131 0.47 -3.84 -13.14
C ASP A 131 0.16 -2.92 -11.94
N VAL A 132 -0.27 -3.50 -10.82
CA VAL A 132 -0.59 -2.74 -9.61
C VAL A 132 0.65 -2.06 -9.02
N ILE A 133 1.79 -2.76 -8.99
CA ILE A 133 3.05 -2.20 -8.48
C ILE A 133 3.54 -1.05 -9.38
N GLN A 134 3.39 -1.17 -10.70
CA GLN A 134 3.75 -0.09 -11.63
C GLN A 134 2.84 1.13 -11.46
N GLU A 135 1.51 0.93 -11.38
CA GLU A 135 0.57 2.03 -11.13
C GLU A 135 0.83 2.72 -9.78
N PHE A 136 1.18 1.93 -8.75
CA PHE A 136 1.63 2.47 -7.47
C PHE A 136 2.89 3.34 -7.62
N ALA A 137 3.88 2.88 -8.38
CA ALA A 137 5.12 3.62 -8.60
C ALA A 137 4.86 4.98 -9.25
N GLU A 138 4.01 5.02 -10.29
CA GLU A 138 3.61 6.27 -10.95
C GLU A 138 2.83 7.20 -10.02
N PHE A 139 1.91 6.63 -9.22
CA PHE A 139 1.15 7.38 -8.23
C PHE A 139 2.06 7.97 -7.16
N PHE A 140 2.98 7.17 -6.61
CA PHE A 140 3.94 7.61 -5.59
C PHE A 140 4.85 8.72 -6.13
N LYS A 141 5.40 8.54 -7.33
CA LYS A 141 6.19 9.53 -8.06
C LYS A 141 5.47 10.88 -8.22
N THR A 142 4.16 10.83 -8.48
CA THR A 142 3.37 12.04 -8.70
C THR A 142 3.00 12.72 -7.39
N ASN A 143 2.76 11.96 -6.31
CA ASN A 143 2.09 12.44 -5.11
C ASN A 143 2.96 12.53 -3.85
N SER A 144 4.08 11.81 -3.81
CA SER A 144 5.09 11.96 -2.76
C SER A 144 5.75 13.32 -2.90
N LEU A 145 5.94 14.01 -1.78
CA LEU A 145 6.61 15.32 -1.75
C LEU A 145 8.11 15.19 -1.99
N ILE A 146 8.69 14.02 -1.65
CA ILE A 146 10.13 13.80 -1.65
C ILE A 146 10.38 12.30 -1.90
N TYR A 147 11.03 11.96 -3.00
CA TYR A 147 11.56 10.61 -3.26
C TYR A 147 12.76 10.71 -4.20
N GLU A 148 13.71 9.80 -4.08
CA GLU A 148 14.80 9.67 -5.04
C GLU A 148 14.34 8.76 -6.20
N ILE A 149 14.69 9.09 -7.45
CA ILE A 149 14.22 8.32 -8.62
C ILE A 149 14.66 6.85 -8.52
N ASN A 150 15.86 6.59 -8.01
CA ASN A 150 16.39 5.24 -7.83
C ASN A 150 15.63 4.46 -6.75
N GLU A 151 15.18 5.14 -5.70
CA GLU A 151 14.44 4.55 -4.58
C GLU A 151 13.13 3.90 -5.04
N MET A 152 12.43 4.51 -6.01
CA MET A 152 11.19 3.94 -6.53
C MET A 152 11.44 2.65 -7.33
N GLN A 153 12.50 2.59 -8.15
CA GLN A 153 12.81 1.37 -8.89
C GLN A 153 13.21 0.24 -7.93
N GLU A 154 14.02 0.55 -6.92
CA GLU A 154 14.39 -0.41 -5.88
C GLU A 154 13.18 -0.97 -5.13
N VAL A 155 12.18 -0.13 -4.84
CA VAL A 155 10.93 -0.55 -4.20
C VAL A 155 10.11 -1.47 -5.11
N VAL A 156 10.00 -1.15 -6.41
CA VAL A 156 9.32 -2.00 -7.39
C VAL A 156 10.01 -3.37 -7.45
N ASP A 157 11.33 -3.38 -7.65
CA ASP A 157 12.13 -4.60 -7.76
C ASP A 157 12.05 -5.43 -6.47
N GLY A 158 12.05 -4.75 -5.31
CA GLY A 158 11.88 -5.35 -3.99
C GLY A 158 10.54 -6.07 -3.85
N PHE A 159 9.41 -5.42 -4.18
CA PHE A 159 8.10 -6.07 -4.11
C PHE A 159 7.95 -7.22 -5.10
N VAL A 160 8.49 -7.08 -6.32
CA VAL A 160 8.49 -8.17 -7.33
C VAL A 160 9.28 -9.38 -6.81
N CYS A 161 10.48 -9.14 -6.29
CA CYS A 161 11.32 -10.18 -5.72
C CYS A 161 10.63 -10.87 -4.53
N LEU A 162 10.13 -10.09 -3.57
CA LEU A 162 9.41 -10.62 -2.40
C LEU A 162 8.19 -11.45 -2.79
N PHE A 163 7.41 -10.98 -3.77
CA PHE A 163 6.26 -11.73 -4.25
C PHE A 163 6.69 -13.08 -4.84
N ASN A 164 7.70 -13.08 -5.71
CA ASN A 164 8.15 -14.30 -6.36
C ASN A 164 8.78 -15.31 -5.39
N VAL A 165 9.46 -14.83 -4.34
CA VAL A 165 10.02 -15.67 -3.28
C VAL A 165 8.93 -16.26 -2.37
N PHE A 166 7.99 -15.42 -1.92
CA PHE A 166 7.02 -15.83 -0.90
C PHE A 166 5.77 -16.49 -1.44
N LEU A 167 5.42 -16.29 -2.71
CA LEU A 167 4.22 -16.90 -3.30
C LEU A 167 4.17 -18.42 -3.11
N PRO A 168 5.14 -19.22 -3.60
CA PRO A 168 5.06 -20.69 -3.50
C PRO A 168 5.19 -21.23 -2.07
N THR A 169 5.74 -20.42 -1.15
CA THR A 169 6.11 -20.87 0.20
C THR A 169 5.13 -20.41 1.28
N ALA A 170 4.51 -19.24 1.14
CA ALA A 170 3.79 -18.58 2.23
C ALA A 170 2.46 -17.90 1.84
N LEU A 171 2.23 -17.55 0.57
CA LEU A 171 1.07 -16.73 0.18
C LEU A 171 -0.11 -17.53 -0.38
N LEU A 172 0.08 -18.79 -0.75
CA LEU A 172 -0.98 -19.66 -1.26
C LEU A 172 -1.65 -20.43 -0.12
N TYR A 173 -2.98 -20.56 -0.15
CA TYR A 173 -3.67 -21.47 0.76
C TYR A 173 -3.43 -22.93 0.34
N GLU A 174 -3.49 -23.87 1.29
CA GLU A 174 -3.18 -25.29 1.02
C GLU A 174 -3.96 -25.88 -0.17
N LYS A 175 -5.28 -25.61 -0.24
CA LYS A 175 -6.14 -26.09 -1.34
C LYS A 175 -5.78 -25.45 -2.69
N GLU A 176 -5.46 -24.17 -2.68
CA GLU A 176 -5.04 -23.43 -3.87
C GLU A 176 -3.69 -23.93 -4.37
N LYS A 177 -2.72 -24.11 -3.47
CA LYS A 177 -1.40 -24.65 -3.77
C LYS A 177 -1.48 -26.01 -4.46
N GLY A 178 -2.21 -26.96 -3.86
CA GLY A 178 -2.36 -28.30 -4.44
C GLY A 178 -3.16 -28.33 -5.75
N PHE A 179 -3.93 -27.28 -6.06
CA PHE A 179 -4.55 -27.14 -7.39
C PHE A 179 -3.58 -26.54 -8.40
N LEU A 180 -2.81 -25.52 -8.00
CA LEU A 180 -1.84 -24.85 -8.88
C LEU A 180 -0.70 -25.77 -9.30
N GLU A 181 -0.22 -26.62 -8.39
CA GLU A 181 0.82 -27.62 -8.68
C GLU A 181 0.40 -28.64 -9.76
N LEU A 182 -0.89 -28.73 -10.11
CA LEU A 182 -1.37 -29.59 -11.22
C LEU A 182 -1.16 -28.97 -12.61
N GLY A 183 -0.97 -27.65 -12.69
CA GLY A 183 -0.89 -26.93 -13.96
C GLY A 183 0.19 -25.85 -14.03
N MET A 184 0.98 -25.68 -12.96
CA MET A 184 2.08 -24.73 -12.87
C MET A 184 3.26 -25.40 -12.19
N ASP A 185 4.42 -25.31 -12.82
CA ASP A 185 5.67 -25.79 -12.27
C ASP A 185 6.41 -24.64 -11.58
N PHE A 186 6.30 -24.60 -10.25
CA PHE A 186 6.96 -23.59 -9.42
C PHE A 186 8.50 -23.66 -9.45
N SER A 187 9.09 -24.71 -10.03
CA SER A 187 10.54 -24.83 -10.17
C SER A 187 11.10 -24.15 -11.42
N THR A 188 10.25 -23.89 -12.43
CA THR A 188 10.65 -23.31 -13.71
C THR A 188 10.07 -21.93 -13.97
N GLU A 189 8.93 -21.59 -13.34
CA GLU A 189 8.34 -20.25 -13.43
C GLU A 189 9.17 -19.23 -12.65
N THR A 190 9.49 -18.09 -13.30
CA THR A 190 10.41 -17.09 -12.74
C THR A 190 9.73 -15.79 -12.34
N ASP A 191 8.52 -15.52 -12.84
CA ASP A 191 7.82 -14.26 -12.57
C ASP A 191 6.30 -14.43 -12.39
N TYR A 192 5.92 -14.76 -11.17
CA TYR A 192 4.53 -14.92 -10.77
C TYR A 192 3.77 -13.59 -10.70
N THR A 193 4.45 -12.44 -10.67
CA THR A 193 3.78 -11.14 -10.59
C THR A 193 2.90 -10.82 -11.80
N LYS A 194 3.17 -11.49 -12.93
CA LYS A 194 2.40 -11.37 -14.18
C LYS A 194 1.21 -12.33 -14.28
N ILE A 195 1.08 -13.24 -13.33
CA ILE A 195 0.06 -14.31 -13.35
C ILE A 195 -1.01 -14.04 -12.29
N PHE A 196 -0.59 -13.64 -11.10
CA PHE A 196 -1.46 -13.45 -9.95
C PHE A 196 -1.99 -12.02 -9.88
N GLY A 197 -3.09 -11.84 -9.14
CA GLY A 197 -3.81 -10.56 -9.10
C GLY A 197 -3.67 -9.80 -7.78
N PRO A 198 -4.43 -8.71 -7.60
CA PRO A 198 -4.24 -7.76 -6.50
C PRO A 198 -4.50 -8.38 -5.11
N VAL A 199 -5.31 -9.44 -5.05
CA VAL A 199 -5.60 -10.12 -3.79
C VAL A 199 -4.38 -10.89 -3.25
N HIS A 200 -3.56 -11.46 -4.14
CA HIS A 200 -2.31 -12.11 -3.76
C HIS A 200 -1.26 -11.09 -3.32
N LEU A 201 -1.21 -9.91 -3.97
CA LEU A 201 -0.39 -8.80 -3.47
C LEU A 201 -0.83 -8.40 -2.05
N LEU A 202 -2.14 -8.31 -1.80
CA LEU A 202 -2.65 -8.00 -0.46
C LEU A 202 -2.24 -9.06 0.59
N ARG A 203 -2.16 -10.33 0.21
CA ARG A 203 -1.59 -11.39 1.08
C ARG A 203 -0.11 -11.16 1.37
N LEU A 204 0.69 -10.76 0.37
CA LEU A 204 2.10 -10.39 0.57
C LEU A 204 2.23 -9.24 1.57
N LEU A 205 1.45 -8.16 1.40
CA LEU A 205 1.50 -7.02 2.31
C LEU A 205 1.14 -7.45 3.74
N TYR A 206 0.08 -8.25 3.92
CA TYR A 206 -0.27 -8.80 5.23
C TYR A 206 0.85 -9.69 5.82
N PHE A 207 1.52 -10.48 4.98
CA PHE A 207 2.64 -11.31 5.40
C PHE A 207 3.83 -10.47 5.87
N ILE A 208 4.21 -9.43 5.10
CA ILE A 208 5.28 -8.48 5.48
C ILE A 208 4.94 -7.84 6.82
N GLN A 209 3.71 -7.31 6.98
CA GLN A 209 3.26 -6.70 8.24
C GLN A 209 3.42 -7.62 9.45
N LYS A 210 3.25 -8.94 9.28
CA LYS A 210 3.32 -9.92 10.37
C LYS A 210 4.70 -10.51 10.62
N ASN A 211 5.59 -10.44 9.64
CA ASN A 211 6.86 -11.16 9.71
C ASN A 211 8.09 -10.30 9.45
N ASN A 212 7.96 -8.98 9.25
CA ASN A 212 9.09 -8.10 8.95
C ASN A 212 10.24 -8.26 9.96
N GLU A 213 9.92 -8.20 11.27
CA GLU A 213 10.92 -8.37 12.34
C GLU A 213 11.57 -9.75 12.36
N ARG A 214 10.88 -10.78 11.85
CA ARG A 214 11.40 -12.15 11.82
C ARG A 214 12.45 -12.33 10.73
N PHE A 215 12.36 -11.56 9.64
CA PHE A 215 13.21 -11.72 8.46
C PHE A 215 14.33 -10.68 8.35
N ASN A 216 14.24 -9.57 9.08
CA ASN A 216 15.21 -8.48 9.03
C ASN A 216 15.63 -8.10 10.45
N ASP A 217 16.92 -8.21 10.79
CA ASP A 217 17.42 -7.77 12.10
C ASP A 217 17.76 -6.27 12.13
N ASP A 218 17.90 -5.63 10.96
CA ASP A 218 18.19 -4.21 10.83
C ASP A 218 16.91 -3.37 10.95
N GLN A 219 16.81 -2.62 12.05
CA GLN A 219 15.68 -1.73 12.32
C GLN A 219 15.49 -0.65 11.25
N TYR A 220 16.55 -0.14 10.63
CA TYR A 220 16.45 0.86 9.59
C TYR A 220 15.81 0.26 8.32
N VAL A 221 16.21 -0.96 7.96
CA VAL A 221 15.62 -1.68 6.82
C VAL A 221 14.16 -2.03 7.10
N GLN A 222 13.85 -2.49 8.32
CA GLN A 222 12.47 -2.77 8.73
C GLN A 222 11.58 -1.52 8.60
N LEU A 223 12.09 -0.35 8.98
CA LEU A 223 11.40 0.93 8.86
C LEU A 223 11.08 1.29 7.42
N VAL A 224 12.08 1.23 6.55
CA VAL A 224 11.92 1.54 5.12
C VAL A 224 10.89 0.60 4.50
N LEU A 225 11.00 -0.71 4.75
CA LEU A 225 10.02 -1.69 4.25
C LEU A 225 8.61 -1.43 4.78
N SER A 226 8.49 -1.01 6.04
CA SER A 226 7.21 -0.69 6.65
C SER A 226 6.56 0.55 6.03
N ASP A 227 7.33 1.61 5.78
CA ASP A 227 6.84 2.83 5.12
C ASP A 227 6.27 2.52 3.74
N TYR A 228 7.04 1.82 2.89
CA TYR A 228 6.58 1.46 1.54
C TYR A 228 5.42 0.48 1.54
N THR A 229 5.38 -0.44 2.50
CA THR A 229 4.23 -1.33 2.70
C THR A 229 2.97 -0.51 3.01
N VAL A 230 3.06 0.51 3.87
CA VAL A 230 1.91 1.35 4.22
C VAL A 230 1.45 2.21 3.05
N TYR A 231 2.38 2.80 2.30
CA TYR A 231 2.03 3.57 1.10
C TYR A 231 1.29 2.71 0.07
N LEU A 232 1.73 1.46 -0.14
CA LEU A 232 1.06 0.54 -1.03
C LEU A 232 -0.30 0.08 -0.47
N VAL A 233 -0.44 -0.09 0.85
CA VAL A 233 -1.74 -0.37 1.49
C VAL A 233 -2.73 0.80 1.31
N ASP A 234 -2.30 2.05 1.50
CA ASP A 234 -3.13 3.23 1.23
C ASP A 234 -3.51 3.30 -0.25
N PHE A 235 -2.57 3.04 -1.16
CA PHE A 235 -2.85 3.00 -2.59
C PHE A 235 -3.90 1.96 -2.96
N LEU A 236 -3.79 0.73 -2.45
CA LEU A 236 -4.81 -0.31 -2.66
C LEU A 236 -6.17 0.07 -2.06
N ASN A 237 -6.18 0.81 -0.95
CA ASN A 237 -7.41 1.32 -0.34
C ASN A 237 -8.05 2.45 -1.19
N PHE A 238 -7.22 3.36 -1.72
CA PHE A 238 -7.64 4.38 -2.66
C PHE A 238 -8.22 3.77 -3.94
N LYS A 239 -7.58 2.71 -4.46
CA LYS A 239 -7.98 1.97 -5.67
C LYS A 239 -8.87 0.76 -5.39
N TYR A 240 -9.52 0.72 -4.23
CA TYR A 240 -10.21 -0.48 -3.78
C TYR A 240 -11.26 -0.97 -4.79
N HIS A 241 -12.09 -0.06 -5.30
CA HIS A 241 -13.10 -0.40 -6.28
C HIS A 241 -12.49 -0.92 -7.59
N ASP A 242 -11.43 -0.29 -8.09
CA ASP A 242 -10.77 -0.66 -9.36
C ASP A 242 -10.14 -2.08 -9.30
N TYR A 243 -9.70 -2.52 -8.12
CA TYR A 243 -8.95 -3.77 -7.96
C TYR A 243 -9.73 -4.92 -7.31
N PHE A 244 -10.79 -4.63 -6.55
CA PHE A 244 -11.45 -5.63 -5.71
C PHE A 244 -12.98 -5.67 -5.84
N TYR A 245 -13.57 -4.79 -6.65
CA TYR A 245 -15.01 -4.70 -6.86
C TYR A 245 -15.35 -4.89 -8.35
N ASN A 246 -16.12 -5.92 -8.66
CA ASN A 246 -16.81 -6.13 -9.94
C ASN A 246 -18.27 -6.45 -9.66
#